data_AF-A0A0Q6MAJ9-F1
#
_entry.id   AF-A0A0Q6MAJ9-F1
#
_cell.length_a   1.000
_cell.length_b   1.000
_cell.length_c   1.000
_cell.angle_alpha   90.00
_cell.angle_beta   90.00
_cell.angle_gamma   90.00
#
_symmetry.space_group_name_H-M   'P 1'
#
loop_
_entity.id
_entity.type
_entity.pdbx_description
1 polymer ?
#
loop_
_entity_poly.entity_id
_entity_poly.type
_entity_poly.pdbx_seq_one_letter_code
_entity_poly.pdbx_strand_id
1 'polypeptide(L)'
;MPVERMMRAVHDAALASELFTVGDVKIRVLVHEHSLVGGINADFVHVFAYVLTGRSEAERKTLSAGIVRGLAALMPAVQAVSCDVREMDRATFSNRRNAGID
;
A
#
# COMPACT_ATOMS: atom_id res chain seq x y z
N MET A 1 0.83 4.89 17.95
CA MET A 1 1.80 5.49 16.98
C MET A 1 1.04 6.45 16.08
N PRO A 2 1.59 7.61 15.69
CA PRO A 2 0.93 8.50 14.73
C PRO A 2 0.69 7.80 13.40
N VAL A 3 -0.53 7.89 12.87
CA VAL A 3 -0.94 7.24 11.61
C VAL A 3 -0.04 7.64 10.44
N GLU A 4 0.50 8.86 10.48
CA GLU A 4 1.39 9.41 9.47
C GLU A 4 2.73 8.68 9.42
N ARG A 5 3.21 8.09 10.52
CA ARG A 5 4.42 7.24 10.48
C ARG A 5 4.17 5.95 9.71
N MET A 6 2.99 5.36 9.89
CA MET A 6 2.56 4.18 9.13
C MET A 6 2.46 4.52 7.64
N MET A 7 1.82 5.64 7.30
CA MET A 7 1.72 6.10 5.91
C MET A 7 3.09 6.37 5.29
N ARG A 8 4.01 7.00 6.03
CA ARG A 8 5.40 7.21 5.56
C ARG A 8 6.15 5.90 5.33
N ALA A 9 6.03 4.91 6.22
CA ALA A 9 6.67 3.62 6.01
C ALA A 9 6.20 2.91 4.73
N VAL A 10 4.89 2.99 4.42
CA VAL A 10 4.34 2.46 3.16
C VAL A 10 4.85 3.27 1.95
N HIS A 11 4.90 4.60 2.07
CA HIS A 11 5.41 5.49 1.03
C HIS A 11 6.88 5.18 0.69
N ASP A 12 7.73 5.10 1.71
CA ASP A 12 9.16 4.89 1.55
C ASP A 12 9.43 3.48 1.00
N ALA A 13 8.67 2.47 1.44
CA ALA A 13 8.74 1.13 0.87
C ALA A 13 8.32 1.08 -0.61
N ALA A 14 7.30 1.86 -1.00
CA ALA A 14 6.91 1.99 -2.40
C ALA A 14 8.00 2.66 -3.24
N LEU A 15 8.63 3.74 -2.76
CA LEU A 15 9.73 4.39 -3.47
C LEU A 15 10.98 3.51 -3.56
N ALA A 16 11.30 2.77 -2.51
CA ALA A 16 12.41 1.82 -2.50
C ALA A 16 12.23 0.65 -3.48
N SER A 17 11.01 0.42 -4.00
CA SER A 17 10.77 -0.54 -5.09
C SER A 17 11.21 -0.05 -6.46
N GLU A 18 11.47 1.26 -6.60
CA GLU A 18 11.83 1.93 -7.86
C GLU A 18 10.73 1.85 -8.96
N LEU A 19 9.51 1.46 -8.60
CA LEU A 19 8.37 1.33 -9.53
C LEU A 19 7.55 2.62 -9.71
N PHE A 20 7.87 3.68 -8.96
CA PHE A 20 7.08 4.90 -8.85
C PHE A 20 7.96 6.14 -8.73
N THR A 21 7.47 7.29 -9.19
CA THR A 21 8.02 8.58 -8.79
C THR A 21 7.38 9.07 -7.50
N VAL A 22 8.03 9.98 -6.79
CA VAL A 22 7.55 10.54 -5.51
C VAL A 22 6.11 11.06 -5.61
N GLY A 23 5.78 11.77 -6.71
CA GLY A 23 4.45 12.35 -6.89
C GLY A 23 3.34 11.34 -7.20
N ASP A 24 3.68 10.10 -7.56
CA ASP A 24 2.69 9.09 -7.97
C ASP A 24 2.13 8.31 -6.77
N VAL A 25 2.83 8.28 -5.64
CA VAL A 25 2.47 7.50 -4.46
C VAL A 25 1.50 8.29 -3.57
N LYS A 26 0.23 7.88 -3.57
CA LYS A 26 -0.84 8.49 -2.78
C LYS A 26 -1.36 7.50 -1.76
N ILE A 27 -1.37 7.88 -0.48
CA ILE A 27 -1.70 6.99 0.64
C ILE A 27 -2.82 7.60 1.47
N ARG A 28 -3.71 6.74 1.95
CA ARG A 28 -4.82 7.07 2.85
C ARG A 28 -5.04 5.88 3.77
N VAL A 29 -5.54 6.14 4.97
CA VAL A 29 -5.82 5.12 5.99
C VAL A 29 -7.30 5.16 6.31
N LEU A 30 -7.92 3.99 6.39
CA LEU A 30 -9.25 3.78 6.93
C LEU A 30 -9.10 3.00 8.23
N VAL A 31 -9.71 3.51 9.31
CA VAL A 31 -9.72 2.84 10.61
C VAL A 31 -11.09 2.20 10.80
N HIS A 32 -11.09 0.94 11.23
CA HIS A 32 -12.31 0.22 11.57
C HIS A 32 -12.56 0.30 13.07
N GLU A 33 -13.75 0.74 13.47
CA GLU A 33 -14.16 0.81 14.88
C GLU A 33 -14.40 -0.59 15.47
N HIS A 34 -14.86 -1.51 14.64
CA HIS A 34 -15.14 -2.89 15.02
C HIS A 34 -14.39 -3.84 14.11
N SER A 35 -13.55 -4.70 14.70
CA SER A 35 -12.80 -5.72 13.99
C SER A 35 -12.41 -6.88 14.90
N LEU A 36 -12.22 -8.06 14.31
CA LEU A 36 -11.62 -9.23 14.95
C LEU A 36 -10.58 -9.83 14.00
N VAL A 37 -9.51 -10.38 14.57
CA VAL A 37 -8.49 -11.15 13.85
C VAL A 37 -8.59 -12.58 14.33
N GLY A 38 -8.97 -13.51 13.47
CA GLY A 38 -9.18 -14.91 13.88
C GLY A 38 -10.22 -15.09 14.99
N GLY A 39 -11.21 -14.18 15.09
CA GLY A 39 -12.27 -14.22 16.09
C GLY A 39 -11.93 -13.55 17.44
N ILE A 40 -10.75 -12.96 17.59
CA ILE A 40 -10.34 -12.23 18.81
C ILE A 40 -10.14 -10.74 18.55
N ASN A 41 -10.25 -9.94 19.61
CA ASN A 41 -9.88 -8.53 19.56
C ASN A 41 -8.36 -8.41 19.50
N ALA A 42 -7.83 -8.08 18.32
CA ALA A 42 -6.42 -7.88 18.08
C ALA A 42 -6.21 -6.90 16.93
N ASP A 43 -5.06 -6.23 16.95
CA ASP A 43 -4.66 -5.27 15.92
C ASP A 43 -4.28 -5.99 14.62
N PHE A 44 -4.58 -5.35 13.49
CA PHE A 44 -4.12 -5.77 12.17
C PHE A 44 -3.94 -4.58 11.23
N VAL A 45 -3.16 -4.79 10.17
CA VAL A 45 -3.04 -3.89 9.04
C VAL A 45 -3.10 -4.69 7.75
N HIS A 46 -4.01 -4.30 6.85
CA HIS A 46 -4.04 -4.80 5.48
C HIS A 46 -3.93 -3.64 4.51
N VAL A 47 -2.99 -3.73 3.57
CA VAL A 47 -2.74 -2.69 2.56
C VAL A 47 -3.24 -3.15 1.21
N PHE A 48 -4.07 -2.34 0.56
CA PHE A 48 -4.39 -2.51 -0.87
C PHE A 48 -3.58 -1.51 -1.69
N ALA A 49 -2.56 -2.00 -2.39
CA ALA A 49 -1.76 -1.21 -3.31
C ALA A 49 -2.34 -1.29 -4.73
N TYR A 50 -2.99 -0.22 -5.19
CA TYR A 50 -3.52 -0.15 -6.55
C TYR A 50 -2.49 0.45 -7.50
N VAL A 51 -2.08 -0.30 -8.51
CA VAL A 51 -1.06 0.11 -9.49
C VAL A 51 -1.62 0.00 -10.90
N LEU A 52 -1.14 0.80 -11.86
CA LEU A 52 -1.52 0.57 -13.26
C LEU A 52 -0.96 -0.76 -13.76
N THR A 53 -1.69 -1.44 -14.64
CA THR A 53 -1.22 -2.64 -15.34
C THR A 53 0.14 -2.41 -16.01
N GLY A 54 0.94 -3.48 -16.07
CA GLY A 54 2.23 -3.52 -16.77
C GLY A 54 3.47 -3.78 -15.91
N ARG A 55 3.30 -4.08 -14.61
CA ARG A 55 4.39 -4.64 -13.79
C ARG A 55 4.37 -6.16 -13.86
N SER A 56 5.53 -6.79 -13.78
CA SER A 56 5.69 -8.24 -13.62
C SER A 56 5.22 -8.73 -12.25
N GLU A 57 4.97 -10.02 -12.11
CA GLU A 57 4.71 -10.64 -10.80
C GLU A 57 5.84 -10.38 -9.80
N ALA A 58 7.09 -10.45 -10.24
CA ALA A 58 8.26 -10.23 -9.39
C ALA A 58 8.28 -8.81 -8.82
N GLU A 59 8.00 -7.79 -9.64
CA GLU A 59 7.91 -6.39 -9.20
C GLU A 59 6.77 -6.19 -8.20
N ARG A 60 5.58 -6.73 -8.48
CA ARG A 60 4.44 -6.67 -7.56
C ARG A 60 4.74 -7.40 -6.23
N LYS A 61 5.46 -8.52 -6.29
CA LYS A 61 5.86 -9.26 -5.09
C LYS A 61 6.91 -8.49 -4.28
N THR A 62 7.89 -7.87 -4.93
CA THR A 62 8.88 -7.00 -4.28
C THR A 62 8.20 -5.83 -3.58
N LEU A 63 7.25 -5.17 -4.23
CA LEU A 63 6.47 -4.08 -3.65
C LEU A 63 5.69 -4.51 -2.40
N SER A 64 4.86 -5.55 -2.52
CA SER A 64 4.07 -6.05 -1.37
C SER A 64 4.94 -6.51 -0.22
N ALA A 65 6.02 -7.24 -0.49
CA ALA A 65 6.95 -7.69 0.54
C ALA A 65 7.69 -6.52 1.21
N GLY A 66 8.07 -5.49 0.44
CA GLY A 66 8.67 -4.26 0.97
C GLY A 66 7.74 -3.53 1.94
N ILE A 67 6.48 -3.35 1.54
CA ILE A 67 5.44 -2.73 2.37
C ILE A 67 5.24 -3.50 3.67
N VAL A 68 5.06 -4.83 3.59
CA VAL A 68 4.85 -5.67 4.77
C VAL A 68 6.06 -5.61 5.72
N ARG A 69 7.30 -5.69 5.20
CA ARG A 69 8.51 -5.56 6.02
C ARG A 69 8.61 -4.20 6.71
N GLY A 70 8.37 -3.12 5.97
CA GLY A 70 8.44 -1.76 6.51
C GLY A 70 7.43 -1.53 7.63
N LEU A 71 6.21 -2.03 7.46
CA LEU A 71 5.17 -1.99 8.49
C LEU A 71 5.53 -2.88 9.68
N ALA A 72 5.85 -4.16 9.46
CA ALA A 72 6.17 -5.09 10.54
C ALA A 72 7.35 -4.61 11.42
N ALA A 73 8.37 -3.99 10.82
CA ALA A 73 9.47 -3.38 11.55
C ALA A 73 9.03 -2.20 12.44
N LEU A 74 8.03 -1.44 11.99
CA LEU A 74 7.49 -0.29 12.70
C LEU A 74 6.49 -0.69 13.81
N MET A 75 5.81 -1.84 13.68
CA MET A 75 4.83 -2.35 14.64
C MET A 75 5.05 -3.84 14.99
N PRO A 76 6.16 -4.18 15.67
CA PRO A 76 6.54 -5.58 15.89
C PRO A 76 5.55 -6.40 16.73
N ALA A 77 4.65 -5.74 17.47
CA ALA A 77 3.59 -6.40 18.23
C ALA A 77 2.40 -6.86 17.37
N VAL A 78 2.17 -6.24 16.20
CA VAL A 78 1.05 -6.54 15.32
C VAL A 78 1.40 -7.76 14.45
N GLN A 79 0.77 -8.90 14.73
CA GLN A 79 1.05 -10.16 14.03
C GLN A 79 0.42 -10.20 12.63
N ALA A 80 -0.73 -9.55 12.45
CA ALA A 80 -1.48 -9.56 11.21
C ALA A 80 -1.15 -8.33 10.35
N VAL A 81 -0.07 -8.43 9.57
CA VAL A 81 0.32 -7.41 8.57
C VAL A 81 0.35 -8.05 7.18
N SER A 82 -0.41 -7.49 6.25
CA SER A 82 -0.55 -8.07 4.90
C SER A 82 -0.74 -7.00 3.83
N CYS A 83 -0.47 -7.34 2.57
CA CYS A 83 -0.60 -6.43 1.44
C CYS A 83 -1.04 -7.18 0.18
N ASP A 84 -2.08 -6.68 -0.47
CA ASP A 84 -2.48 -7.04 -1.84
C ASP A 84 -1.97 -5.98 -2.82
N VAL A 85 -1.46 -6.40 -3.98
CA VAL A 85 -1.21 -5.50 -5.13
C VAL A 85 -2.25 -5.78 -6.20
N ARG A 86 -3.08 -4.78 -6.49
CA ARG A 86 -4.17 -4.86 -7.46
C ARG A 86 -3.89 -3.97 -8.65
N GLU A 87 -4.22 -4.45 -9.84
CA GLU A 87 -3.98 -3.69 -11.06
C GLU A 87 -5.22 -2.90 -11.48
N MET A 88 -5.01 -1.64 -11.84
CA MET A 88 -5.96 -0.77 -12.53
C MET A 88 -5.62 -0.82 -14.02
N ASP A 89 -6.63 -1.07 -14.86
CA ASP A 89 -6.43 -1.12 -16.30
C ASP A 89 -5.99 0.25 -16.85
N ARG A 90 -4.77 0.29 -17.40
CA ARG A 90 -4.19 1.49 -18.00
C ARG A 90 -4.98 2.02 -19.19
N ALA A 91 -5.69 1.16 -19.93
CA ALA A 91 -6.45 1.58 -21.11
C ALA A 91 -7.69 2.41 -20.74
N THR A 92 -8.22 2.21 -19.53
CA THR A 92 -9.44 2.87 -19.04
C THR A 92 -9.20 3.82 -17.88
N PHE A 93 -8.00 3.80 -17.27
CA PHE A 93 -7.62 4.73 -16.22
C PHE A 93 -7.54 6.17 -16.72
N SER A 94 -8.13 7.11 -15.98
CA SER A 94 -8.03 8.53 -16.27
C SER A 94 -7.49 9.35 -15.09
N ASN A 95 -6.68 10.36 -15.41
CA ASN A 95 -6.20 11.40 -14.52
C ASN A 95 -6.19 12.74 -15.27
N ARG A 96 -5.94 13.86 -14.57
CA ARG A 96 -5.91 15.20 -15.18
C ARG A 96 -5.08 15.25 -16.48
N ARG A 97 -3.89 14.65 -16.45
CA ARG A 97 -2.96 14.61 -17.60
C ARG A 97 -3.56 13.93 -18.83
N ASN A 98 -4.16 12.75 -18.69
CA ASN A 98 -4.72 12.02 -19.83
C ASN A 98 -6.19 12.39 -20.13
N ALA A 99 -6.84 13.16 -19.26
CA ALA A 99 -8.16 13.74 -19.46
C ALA A 99 -8.13 15.11 -20.18
N GLY A 100 -6.95 15.65 -20.49
CA GLY A 100 -6.81 16.97 -21.12
C GLY A 100 -7.11 18.14 -20.17
N ILE A 101 -6.85 17.97 -18.87
CA ILE A 101 -7.04 19.01 -17.86
C ILE A 101 -5.66 19.45 -17.36
N ASP A 102 -5.27 20.69 -17.67
CA ASP A 102 -4.09 21.36 -17.09
C ASP A 102 -4.28 21.65 -15.61
#